data_AF-A0A0D7AD82-F1
#
_entry.id   AF-A0A0D7AD82-F1
#
_cell.length_a   1.000
_cell.length_b   1.000
_cell.length_c   1.000
_cell.angle_alpha   90.00
_cell.angle_beta   90.00
_cell.angle_gamma   90.00
#
_symmetry.space_group_name_H-M   'P 1'
#
loop_
_entity.id
_entity.type
_entity.pdbx_description
1 polymer ?
#
loop_
_entity_poly.entity_id
_entity_poly.type
_entity_poly.pdbx_seq_one_letter_code
_entity_poly.pdbx_strand_id
1 'polypeptide(L)' 'LAMVSVYSPPDQELWKLSHETLWCCEYRGQEALKVVPVSLIQSVVGMVPFPHIDEHGQQFL' A
#
# COMPACT_ATOMS: atom_id res chain seq x y z
N LEU A 1 -2.41 10.89 -19.50
CA LEU A 1 -1.37 10.35 -18.59
C LEU A 1 -1.96 10.32 -17.18
N ALA A 2 -1.49 9.43 -16.31
CA ALA A 2 -1.82 9.40 -14.89
C ALA A 2 -0.54 9.31 -14.06
N MET A 3 -0.49 9.99 -12.92
CA MET A 3 0.56 9.83 -11.92
C MET A 3 0.13 8.76 -10.92
N VAL A 4 1.02 7.82 -10.62
CA VAL A 4 0.80 6.73 -9.67
C VAL A 4 1.97 6.69 -8.67
N SER A 5 1.71 6.26 -7.44
CA SER A 5 2.77 5.92 -6.48
C SER A 5 2.97 4.41 -6.47
N VAL A 6 4.22 3.97 -6.62
CA VAL A 6 4.58 2.55 -6.55
C VAL A 6 4.94 2.19 -5.12
N TYR A 7 4.03 1.47 -4.45
CA TYR A 7 4.24 0.97 -3.09
C TYR A 7 5.28 -0.16 -3.07
N SER A 8 5.78 -0.50 -1.88
CA SER A 8 6.67 -1.65 -1.68
C SER A 8 5.98 -2.98 -1.99
N PRO A 9 6.72 -4.10 -2.10
CA PRO A 9 6.17 -5.43 -1.87
C PRO A 9 5.51 -5.52 -0.48
N PRO A 10 4.57 -6.47 -0.27
CA PRO A 10 3.87 -6.58 1.00
C PRO A 10 4.78 -7.07 2.12
N ASP A 11 4.45 -6.72 3.37
CA ASP A 11 5.04 -7.33 4.56
C ASP A 11 4.79 -8.84 4.53
N GLN A 12 5.87 -9.62 4.44
CA GLN A 12 5.76 -11.07 4.26
C GLN A 12 5.26 -11.80 5.51
N GLU A 13 5.54 -11.28 6.70
CA GLU A 13 5.10 -11.93 7.95
C GLU A 13 3.59 -11.74 8.11
N LEU A 14 3.11 -10.51 7.94
CA LEU A 14 1.68 -10.21 8.01
C LEU A 14 0.90 -10.91 6.89
N TRP A 15 1.46 -10.97 5.68
CA TRP A 15 0.84 -11.68 4.57
C TRP A 15 0.65 -13.17 4.88
N LYS A 16 1.67 -13.82 5.48
CA LYS A 16 1.57 -15.23 5.90
C LYS A 16 0.61 -15.42 7.08
N LEU A 17 0.69 -14.60 8.12
CA LEU A 17 -0.17 -14.70 9.32
C LEU A 17 -1.66 -14.52 8.96
N SER A 18 -1.95 -13.64 8.01
CA SER A 18 -3.31 -13.40 7.51
C SER A 18 -3.79 -14.44 6.49
N HIS A 19 -3.06 -15.54 6.28
CA HIS A 19 -3.38 -16.54 5.26
C HIS A 19 -3.58 -15.91 3.88
N GLU A 20 -2.63 -15.07 3.51
CA GLU A 20 -2.58 -14.37 2.23
C GLU A 20 -3.70 -13.36 1.98
N THR A 21 -4.42 -12.95 3.03
CA THR A 21 -5.59 -12.07 2.92
C THR A 21 -5.25 -10.58 3.05
N LEU A 22 -4.21 -10.23 3.82
CA LEU A 22 -3.77 -8.84 3.99
C LEU A 22 -2.55 -8.53 3.11
N TRP A 23 -2.71 -7.58 2.20
CA TRP A 23 -1.64 -7.00 1.38
C TRP A 23 -1.23 -5.64 1.94
N CYS A 24 -0.45 -5.64 3.03
CA CYS A 24 0.05 -4.42 3.66
C CYS A 24 1.39 -4.02 3.03
N CYS A 25 1.51 -2.80 2.54
CA CYS A 25 2.71 -2.29 1.87
C CYS A 25 2.99 -0.83 2.26
N GLU A 26 4.24 -0.43 2.09
CA GLU A 26 4.75 0.88 2.50
C GLU A 26 4.64 1.91 1.38
N TYR A 27 4.23 3.12 1.76
CA TYR A 27 4.33 4.29 0.90
C TYR A 27 5.78 4.74 0.81
N ARG A 28 6.32 4.81 -0.41
CA ARG A 28 7.74 5.09 -0.66
C ARG A 28 8.06 6.55 -1.02
N GLY A 29 7.13 7.46 -0.74
CA GLY A 29 7.34 8.89 -0.97
C GLY A 29 7.39 9.30 -2.45
N GLN A 30 7.93 10.48 -2.70
CA GLN A 30 7.94 11.13 -4.02
C GLN A 30 8.82 10.39 -5.05
N GLU A 31 9.90 9.75 -4.60
CA GLU A 31 10.83 9.01 -5.47
C GLU A 31 10.17 7.81 -6.16
N ALA A 32 9.07 7.31 -5.59
CA ALA A 32 8.30 6.21 -6.15
C ALA A 32 7.14 6.66 -7.04
N LEU A 33 6.99 7.96 -7.30
CA LEU A 33 5.99 8.45 -8.24
C LEU A 33 6.41 8.17 -9.68
N LYS A 34 5.46 7.67 -10.47
CA LYS A 34 5.64 7.40 -11.90
C LYS A 34 4.48 7.97 -12.69
N VAL A 35 4.76 8.38 -13.92
CA VAL A 35 3.74 8.79 -14.89
C VAL A 35 3.55 7.66 -15.89
N VAL A 36 2.31 7.17 -16.00
CA VAL A 36 1.94 6.09 -16.92
C VAL A 36 0.84 6.55 -17.89
N PRO A 37 0.75 5.99 -19.10
CA PRO A 37 -0.46 6.10 -19.91
C PRO A 37 -1.66 5.55 -19.14
N VAL A 38 -2.77 6.27 -19.15
CA VAL A 38 -4.00 5.86 -18.43
C VAL A 38 -4.52 4.52 -18.96
N SER A 39 -4.30 4.23 -20.24
CA SER A 39 -4.67 2.97 -20.89
C SER A 39 -3.96 1.74 -20.33
N LEU A 40 -2.88 1.90 -19.55
CA LEU A 40 -2.23 0.78 -18.86
C LEU A 40 -2.91 0.41 -17.53
N ILE A 41 -3.79 1.26 -17.00
CA ILE A 41 -4.51 0.99 -15.75
C ILE A 41 -5.69 0.05 -16.07
N GLN A 42 -5.59 -1.20 -15.62
CA GLN A 42 -6.61 -2.23 -15.90
C GLN A 42 -7.76 -2.20 -14.89
N SER A 43 -7.49 -1.81 -13.65
CA SER A 43 -8.48 -1.72 -12.57
C SER A 43 -8.01 -0.76 -11.47
N VAL A 44 -8.94 -0.37 -10.59
CA VAL A 44 -8.67 0.43 -9.39
C VAL A 44 -9.38 -0.22 -8.21
N VAL A 45 -8.73 -0.21 -7.04
CA VAL A 45 -9.28 -0.71 -5.78
C VAL A 45 -9.11 0.34 -4.69
N GLY A 46 -10.03 0.35 -3.72
CA GLY A 46 -9.86 1.16 -2.52
C GLY A 46 -8.86 0.50 -1.58
N MET A 47 -7.77 1.20 -1.25
CA MET A 47 -6.86 0.76 -0.19
C MET A 47 -7.26 1.41 1.12
N VAL A 48 -7.34 0.62 2.18
CA VAL A 48 -7.59 1.09 3.54
C VAL A 48 -6.23 1.30 4.22
N PRO A 49 -5.97 2.46 4.86
CA PRO A 49 -4.76 2.66 5.65
C PRO A 49 -4.59 1.55 6.69
N PHE A 50 -3.41 0.95 6.73
CA PHE A 50 -3.11 -0.06 7.74
C PHE A 50 -2.82 0.64 9.06
N PRO A 51 -3.46 0.22 10.17
CA PRO A 51 -3.31 0.90 11.44
C PRO A 51 -1.87 0.85 11.97
N HIS A 52 -1.32 2.02 12.26
CA HIS A 52 -0.14 2.11 13.11
C HIS A 52 -0.60 2.22 14.56
N ILE A 53 -0.24 1.21 15.34
CA ILE A 53 -0.40 1.21 16.79
C ILE A 53 0.88 1.81 17.36
N ASP A 54 0.77 2.93 18.04
CA ASP A 54 1.91 3.53 18.73
C ASP A 54 2.31 2.73 19.98
N GLU A 55 3.37 3.17 20.64
CA GLU A 55 3.86 2.56 21.90
C GLU A 55 2.85 2.59 23.06
N HIS A 56 1.78 3.37 22.94
CA HIS A 56 0.70 3.50 23.90
C HIS A 56 -0.55 2.68 23.52
N GLY A 57 -0.48 1.90 22.44
CA GLY A 57 -1.62 1.10 21.97
C GLY A 57 -2.67 1.93 21.23
N GLN A 58 -2.39 3.18 20.87
CA GLN A 58 -3.30 4.03 20.13
C GLN A 58 -3.16 3.79 18.63
N GLN A 59 -4.28 3.49 18.00
CA GLN A 59 -4.40 3.32 16.56
C GLN A 59 -4.65 4.69 15.91
N PHE A 60 -3.72 5.14 15.07
CA PHE A 60 -3.93 6.29 14.20
C PHE A 60 -4.19 5.79 12.77
N LEU A 61 -5.22 6.36 12.13
CA LEU A 61 -5.58 6.14 10.72
C LEU A 61 -5.03 7.28 9.86
#